data_AF-A0A8T3NJ99-F1
#
_entry.id   AF-A0A8T3NJ99-F1
#
_cell.length_a   1.000
_cell.length_b   1.000
_cell.length_c   1.000
_cell.angle_alpha   90.00
_cell.angle_beta   90.00
_cell.angle_gamma   90.00
#
_symmetry.space_group_name_H-M   'P 1'
#
loop_
_entity.id
_entity.type
_entity.pdbx_description
1 polymer ?
#
loop_
_entity_poly.entity_id
_entity_poly.type
_entity_poly.pdbx_seq_one_letter_code
_entity_poly.pdbx_strand_id
1 'polypeptide(L)'
;MTARSKTSPRLPAGLSPAEEARWWDDHRDYWDAVETPDERIDPSRVRRTKPINLRLPVDMIDQLKHEAARRALPYQTLIRMWLKERLDAETPERGR
;
A
#
# COMPACT_ATOMS: atom_id res chain seq x y z
N MET A 1 38.27 -11.57 4.76
CA MET A 1 37.73 -10.93 5.98
C MET A 1 36.35 -11.55 6.20
N THR A 2 36.17 -12.24 7.33
CA THR A 2 35.02 -13.11 7.59
C THR A 2 33.75 -12.29 7.84
N ALA A 3 32.75 -12.44 6.96
CA ALA A 3 31.42 -11.89 7.17
C ALA A 3 30.76 -12.63 8.35
N ARG A 4 30.56 -11.94 9.48
CA ARG A 4 29.76 -12.44 10.59
C ARG A 4 28.30 -12.45 10.13
N SER A 5 27.74 -13.64 9.94
CA SER A 5 26.29 -13.83 9.83
C SER A 5 25.63 -13.33 11.11
N LYS A 6 24.91 -12.20 11.03
CA LYS A 6 24.10 -11.70 12.14
C LYS A 6 22.81 -12.52 12.17
N THR A 7 22.69 -13.41 13.15
CA THR A 7 21.43 -14.09 13.44
C THR A 7 20.43 -13.07 13.97
N SER A 8 19.36 -12.79 13.23
CA SER A 8 18.30 -11.88 13.70
C SER A 8 17.69 -12.43 14.99
N PRO A 9 17.53 -11.61 16.05
CA PRO A 9 16.86 -12.06 17.26
C PRO A 9 15.44 -12.51 16.91
N ARG A 10 14.93 -13.57 17.53
CA ARG A 10 13.53 -14.00 17.40
C ARG A 10 12.79 -13.60 18.66
N LEU A 11 11.61 -13.00 18.52
CA LEU A 11 10.73 -12.70 19.65
C LEU A 11 10.30 -14.04 20.31
N PRO A 12 10.55 -14.23 21.61
CA PRO A 12 10.09 -15.42 22.33
C PRO A 12 8.56 -15.51 22.33
N ALA A 13 8.03 -16.72 22.14
CA ALA A 13 6.59 -16.96 22.21
C ALA A 13 6.11 -17.04 23.67
N GLY A 14 4.93 -16.48 23.96
CA GLY A 14 4.27 -16.60 25.27
C GLY A 14 4.65 -15.53 26.31
N LEU A 15 5.23 -14.40 25.88
CA LEU A 15 5.51 -13.26 26.77
C LEU A 15 4.22 -12.58 27.22
N SER A 16 4.19 -12.11 28.47
CA SER A 16 3.16 -11.15 28.90
C SER A 16 3.40 -9.78 28.24
N PRO A 17 2.38 -8.91 28.16
CA PRO A 17 2.54 -7.59 27.53
C PRO A 17 3.68 -6.73 28.13
N ALA A 18 3.95 -6.87 29.44
CA ALA A 18 5.02 -6.15 30.11
C ALA A 18 6.42 -6.69 29.75
N GLU A 19 6.55 -8.00 29.54
CA GLU A 19 7.80 -8.63 29.12
C GLU A 19 8.08 -8.38 27.64
N GLU A 20 7.04 -8.36 26.82
CA GLU A 20 7.14 -7.98 25.41
C GLU A 20 7.63 -6.53 25.26
N ALA A 21 7.07 -5.58 26.01
CA ALA A 21 7.52 -4.19 25.98
C ALA A 21 9.02 -4.04 26.34
N ARG A 22 9.48 -4.74 27.39
CA ARG A 22 10.91 -4.74 27.77
C ARG A 22 11.79 -5.36 26.70
N TRP A 23 11.34 -6.45 26.08
CA TRP A 23 12.07 -7.06 25.01
C TRP A 23 12.25 -6.11 23.82
N TRP A 24 11.21 -5.34 23.46
CA TRP A 24 11.29 -4.32 22.40
C TRP A 24 12.22 -3.15 22.76
N ASP A 25 12.27 -2.74 24.03
CA ASP A 25 13.19 -1.70 24.51
C ASP A 25 14.65 -2.16 24.46
N ASP A 26 14.93 -3.43 24.79
CA ASP A 26 16.28 -4.00 24.80
C ASP A 26 16.79 -4.39 23.40
N HIS A 27 15.90 -4.70 22.45
CA HIS A 27 16.24 -5.19 21.11
C HIS A 27 15.95 -4.14 20.02
N ARG A 28 16.46 -2.92 20.21
CA ARG A 28 16.31 -1.79 19.27
C ARG A 28 16.95 -2.03 17.91
N ASP A 29 17.95 -2.91 17.87
CA ASP A 29 18.68 -3.35 16.68
C ASP A 29 17.99 -4.50 15.93
N TYR A 30 16.82 -4.96 16.40
CA TYR A 30 16.02 -5.99 15.73
C TYR A 30 15.82 -5.66 14.25
N TRP A 31 15.44 -4.41 13.94
CA TRP A 31 15.20 -3.93 12.58
C TRP A 31 16.46 -3.87 11.71
N ASP A 32 17.64 -3.67 12.31
CA ASP A 32 18.92 -3.64 11.59
C ASP A 32 19.41 -5.07 11.24
N ALA A 33 18.89 -6.07 11.96
CA ALA A 33 19.21 -7.48 11.75
C ALA A 33 18.16 -8.22 10.91
N VAL A 34 16.98 -7.62 10.67
CA VAL A 34 16.03 -8.17 9.69
C VAL A 34 16.58 -7.89 8.30
N GLU A 35 17.30 -8.85 7.73
CA GLU A 35 17.34 -9.00 6.28
C GLU A 35 15.90 -9.32 5.86
N THR A 36 15.08 -8.29 5.64
CA THR A 36 13.84 -8.49 4.91
C THR A 36 14.30 -9.06 3.58
N PRO A 37 13.85 -10.28 3.18
CA PRO A 37 13.87 -10.59 1.77
C PRO A 37 13.16 -9.40 1.16
N ASP A 38 13.88 -8.61 0.35
CA ASP A 38 13.30 -7.56 -0.48
C ASP A 38 12.05 -8.23 -1.05
N GLU A 39 10.87 -7.87 -0.52
CA GLU A 39 9.60 -8.41 -0.98
C GLU A 39 9.49 -7.79 -2.36
N ARG A 40 10.20 -8.41 -3.30
CA ARG A 40 10.25 -8.03 -4.69
C ARG A 40 8.85 -8.28 -5.15
N ILE A 41 8.05 -7.22 -5.05
CA ILE A 41 6.70 -7.19 -5.58
C ILE A 41 6.91 -7.55 -7.04
N ASP A 42 6.47 -8.74 -7.41
CA ASP A 42 6.57 -9.22 -8.77
C ASP A 42 6.01 -8.09 -9.66
N PRO A 43 6.82 -7.51 -10.57
CA PRO A 43 6.37 -6.42 -11.43
C PRO A 43 5.14 -6.79 -12.26
N SER A 44 4.86 -8.09 -12.44
CA SER A 44 3.64 -8.60 -13.06
C SER A 44 2.37 -8.34 -12.22
N ARG A 45 2.50 -8.25 -10.88
CA ARG A 45 1.42 -7.95 -9.94
C ARG A 45 1.13 -6.46 -9.80
N VAL A 46 2.00 -5.60 -10.32
CA VAL A 46 1.72 -4.16 -10.45
C VAL A 46 0.69 -3.97 -11.55
N ARG A 47 -0.50 -3.46 -11.20
CA ARG A 47 -1.55 -3.16 -12.18
C ARG A 47 -0.99 -2.22 -13.26
N ARG A 48 -0.85 -2.72 -14.49
CA ARG A 48 -0.39 -1.91 -15.62
C ARG A 48 -1.43 -0.84 -15.95
N THR A 49 -1.05 0.42 -15.82
CA THR A 49 -1.86 1.57 -16.24
C THR A 49 -1.30 2.15 -17.54
N LYS A 50 -2.17 2.58 -18.46
CA LYS A 50 -1.78 3.35 -19.64
C LYS A 50 -2.28 4.80 -19.48
N PRO A 51 -1.44 5.82 -19.69
CA PRO A 51 -1.90 7.20 -19.65
C PRO A 51 -2.84 7.48 -20.82
N ILE A 52 -3.86 8.28 -20.58
CA ILE A 52 -4.79 8.79 -21.60
C ILE A 52 -4.85 10.31 -21.52
N ASN A 53 -5.02 10.97 -22.66
CA ASN A 53 -5.29 12.40 -22.71
C ASN A 53 -6.80 12.61 -22.80
N LEU A 54 -7.39 13.22 -21.78
CA LEU A 54 -8.81 13.55 -21.72
C LEU A 54 -8.98 15.03 -21.37
N ARG A 55 -9.84 15.73 -22.10
CA ARG A 55 -10.24 17.10 -21.77
C ARG A 55 -11.50 17.07 -20.91
N LEU A 56 -11.47 17.74 -19.77
CA LEU A 56 -12.60 17.93 -18.89
C LEU A 56 -12.86 19.44 -18.73
N PRO A 57 -14.12 19.87 -18.56
CA PRO A 57 -14.43 21.24 -18.15
C PRO A 57 -13.69 21.63 -16.86
N VAL A 58 -13.29 22.90 -16.75
CA VAL A 58 -12.48 23.40 -15.62
C VAL A 58 -13.25 23.29 -14.31
N ASP A 59 -14.52 23.68 -14.32
CA ASP A 59 -15.45 23.58 -13.20
C ASP A 59 -15.62 22.14 -12.70
N MET A 60 -15.63 21.16 -13.62
CA MET A 60 -15.68 19.75 -13.26
C MET A 60 -14.38 19.30 -12.55
N ILE A 61 -13.22 19.76 -13.02
CA ILE A 61 -11.93 19.44 -12.37
C ILE A 61 -11.90 19.99 -10.95
N ASP A 62 -12.39 21.20 -10.73
CA ASP A 62 -12.41 21.84 -9.42
C ASP A 62 -13.37 21.13 -8.46
N GLN A 63 -14.56 20.73 -8.93
CA GLN A 63 -15.48 19.89 -8.17
C GLN A 63 -14.83 18.55 -7.78
N LEU A 64 -14.15 17.87 -8.71
CA LEU A 64 -13.45 16.61 -8.44
C LEU A 64 -12.35 16.77 -7.38
N LYS A 65 -11.60 17.87 -7.41
CA LYS A 65 -10.59 18.16 -6.38
C LYS A 65 -11.22 18.39 -5.02
N HIS A 66 -12.31 19.14 -4.96
CA HIS A 66 -13.03 19.38 -3.72
C HIS A 66 -13.55 18.08 -3.11
N GLU A 67 -14.21 17.25 -3.92
CA GLU A 67 -14.72 15.94 -3.52
C GLU A 67 -13.64 14.99 -3.03
N ALA A 68 -12.48 14.99 -3.69
CA ALA A 68 -11.36 14.16 -3.31
C ALA A 68 -10.75 14.60 -1.97
N ALA A 69 -10.63 15.91 -1.75
CA ALA A 69 -10.15 16.47 -0.49
C ALA A 69 -11.07 16.08 0.69
N ARG A 70 -12.40 16.12 0.51
CA ARG A 70 -13.36 15.67 1.55
C ARG A 70 -13.16 14.21 1.95
N ARG A 71 -12.69 13.37 1.02
CA ARG A 71 -12.45 11.93 1.24
C ARG A 71 -11.00 11.61 1.62
N ALA A 72 -10.14 12.62 1.78
CA ALA A 72 -8.70 12.46 1.98
C ALA A 72 -8.03 11.58 0.90
N LEU A 73 -8.47 11.70 -0.36
CA LEU A 73 -7.94 10.97 -1.50
C LEU A 73 -7.35 11.93 -2.55
N PRO A 74 -6.34 11.49 -3.33
CA PRO A 74 -5.94 12.21 -4.54
C PRO A 74 -7.09 12.23 -5.57
N TYR A 75 -7.33 13.36 -6.23
CA TYR A 75 -8.43 13.49 -7.21
C TYR A 75 -8.32 12.49 -8.38
N GLN A 76 -7.10 12.14 -8.80
CA GLN A 76 -6.88 11.12 -9.83
C GLN A 76 -7.29 9.71 -9.35
N THR A 77 -7.14 9.42 -8.06
CA THR A 77 -7.62 8.17 -7.46
C THR A 77 -9.14 8.16 -7.42
N LEU A 78 -9.78 9.26 -7.00
CA LEU A 78 -11.24 9.40 -7.01
C LEU A 78 -11.82 9.18 -8.41
N ILE A 79 -11.25 9.83 -9.44
CA ILE A 79 -11.67 9.66 -10.83
C ILE A 79 -11.61 8.19 -11.24
N ARG A 80 -10.50 7.50 -10.95
CA ARG A 80 -10.34 6.08 -11.28
C ARG A 80 -11.38 5.18 -10.58
N MET A 81 -11.68 5.47 -9.32
CA MET A 81 -12.68 4.73 -8.55
C MET A 81 -14.08 4.90 -9.17
N TRP A 82 -14.52 6.14 -9.41
CA TRP A 82 -15.82 6.39 -10.01
C TRP A 82 -15.97 5.83 -11.42
N LEU A 83 -14.92 5.90 -12.25
CA LEU A 83 -14.94 5.28 -13.57
C LEU A 83 -15.09 3.76 -13.46
N LYS A 84 -14.38 3.12 -12.52
CA LYS A 84 -14.52 1.69 -12.27
C LYS A 84 -15.92 1.32 -11.80
N GLU A 85 -16.46 2.05 -10.81
CA GLU A 85 -17.82 1.84 -10.30
C GLU A 85 -18.86 1.91 -11.42
N ARG A 86 -18.74 2.90 -12.32
CA ARG A 86 -19.64 3.02 -13.48
C ARG A 86 -19.46 1.88 -14.48
N LEU A 87 -18.25 1.45 -14.77
CA LEU A 87 -17.99 0.31 -15.67
C LEU A 87 -18.52 -1.01 -15.11
N ASP A 88 -18.36 -1.23 -13.81
CA ASP A 88 -18.87 -2.42 -13.11
C ASP A 88 -20.41 -2.43 -13.11
N ALA A 89 -21.05 -1.26 -12.97
CA ALA A 89 -22.51 -1.12 -13.02
C ALA A 89 -23.08 -1.34 -14.44
N GLU A 90 -22.40 -0.83 -15.48
CA GLU A 90 -22.81 -0.99 -16.90
C GLU A 90 -22.49 -2.38 -17.45
N THR A 91 -21.59 -3.12 -16.81
CA THR A 91 -21.27 -4.50 -17.14
C THR A 91 -21.82 -5.42 -16.05
N PRO A 92 -23.15 -5.59 -15.91
CA PRO A 92 -23.69 -6.65 -15.07
C PRO A 92 -23.27 -7.96 -15.73
N GLU A 93 -22.20 -8.54 -15.22
CA GLU A 93 -21.61 -9.82 -15.58
C GLU A 93 -22.11 -10.40 -16.92
N ARG A 94 -21.44 -10.08 -18.03
CA ARG A 94 -21.41 -11.02 -19.15
C ARG A 94 -20.69 -12.25 -18.63
N GLY A 95 -21.47 -13.21 -18.13
CA GLY A 95 -21.00 -14.30 -17.30
C GLY A 95 -19.78 -15.05 -17.83
N ARG A 96 -18.90 -15.41 -16.90
CA ARG A 96 -18.22 -16.70 -16.74
C ARG A 96 -17.29 -16.64 -15.54
#